data_AF-A0A5B7BV05-F1
#
_entry.id   AF-A0A5B7BV05-F1
#
_cell.length_a   1.000
_cell.length_b   1.000
_cell.length_c   1.000
_cell.angle_alpha   90.00
_cell.angle_beta   90.00
_cell.angle_gamma   90.00
#
_symmetry.space_group_name_H-M   'P 1'
#
loop_
_entity.id
_entity.type
_entity.pdbx_description
1 polymer ?
#
loop_
_entity_poly.entity_id
_entity_poly.type
_entity_poly.pdbx_seq_one_letter_code
_entity_poly.pdbx_strand_id
1 'polypeptide(L)'
;HMRQMGEAAGIPIEPESQTRLLDATMDMEGVLLAGVPGAGGFDAIFAVTLGDSSSNVTKAWSSLNVLALLVREDPHGVSLESGDPRAEEITSGISSVQIEQS
;
A
#
# COMPACT_ATOMS: atom_id res chain seq x y z
N HIS A 1 1.00 27.11 4.08
CA HIS A 1 1.11 27.90 2.83
C HIS A 1 0.58 27.20 1.57
N MET A 2 0.65 25.86 1.43
CA MET A 2 0.11 25.17 0.24
C MET A 2 -1.43 25.22 0.12
N ARG A 3 -2.16 25.18 1.23
CA ARG A 3 -3.64 25.21 1.25
C ARG A 3 -4.24 26.46 0.59
N GLN A 4 -3.69 27.62 0.94
CA GLN A 4 -4.11 28.92 0.38
C GLN A 4 -3.81 29.05 -1.11
N MET A 5 -2.74 28.40 -1.59
CA MET A 5 -2.40 28.35 -3.02
C MET A 5 -3.39 27.50 -3.82
N GLY A 6 -3.85 26.37 -3.26
CA GLY A 6 -4.89 25.53 -3.88
C GLY A 6 -6.23 26.24 -3.98
N GLU A 7 -6.67 26.88 -2.91
CA GLU A 7 -7.91 27.69 -2.90
C GLU A 7 -7.87 28.81 -3.94
N ALA A 8 -6.75 29.52 -4.05
CA ALA A 8 -6.57 30.59 -5.05
C ALA A 8 -6.51 30.07 -6.50
N ALA A 9 -6.11 28.81 -6.71
CA ALA A 9 -6.04 28.17 -8.02
C ALA A 9 -7.37 27.54 -8.47
N GLY A 10 -8.43 27.56 -7.64
CA GLY A 10 -9.71 26.94 -7.95
C GLY A 10 -9.66 25.40 -8.00
N ILE A 11 -8.55 24.82 -7.54
CA ILE A 11 -8.35 23.37 -7.43
C ILE A 11 -8.29 23.08 -5.93
N PRO A 12 -9.37 22.57 -5.31
CA PRO A 12 -9.31 22.13 -3.92
C PRO A 12 -8.29 20.99 -3.83
N ILE A 13 -7.06 21.32 -3.43
CA ILE A 13 -5.93 20.37 -3.39
C ILE A 13 -6.23 19.23 -2.41
N GLU A 14 -7.01 19.50 -1.36
CA GLU A 14 -7.43 18.49 -0.39
C GLU A 14 -8.84 18.79 0.17
N PRO A 15 -9.76 17.82 0.15
CA PRO A 15 -11.03 17.87 0.85
C PRO A 15 -10.84 17.91 2.37
N GLU A 16 -11.70 18.61 3.10
CA GLU A 16 -11.57 18.81 4.55
C GLU A 16 -11.56 17.48 5.35
N SER A 17 -12.27 16.47 4.86
CA SER A 17 -12.27 15.12 5.43
C SER A 17 -10.92 14.42 5.31
N GLN A 18 -10.20 14.62 4.20
CA GLN A 18 -8.89 14.01 3.96
C GLN A 18 -7.82 14.68 4.83
N THR A 19 -7.84 16.01 4.95
CA THR A 19 -6.92 16.69 5.87
C THR A 19 -7.17 16.28 7.32
N ARG A 20 -8.43 16.18 7.77
CA ARG A 20 -8.72 15.71 9.15
C ARG A 20 -8.23 14.29 9.42
N LEU A 21 -8.35 13.40 8.43
CA LEU A 21 -7.85 12.03 8.51
C LEU A 21 -6.32 12.00 8.58
N LEU A 22 -5.63 12.84 7.80
CA LEU A 22 -4.17 12.97 7.82
C LEU A 22 -3.66 13.58 9.12
N ASP A 23 -4.31 14.63 9.62
CA ASP A 23 -3.99 15.25 10.91
C ASP A 23 -4.13 14.22 12.05
N ALA A 24 -5.25 13.49 12.07
CA ALA A 24 -5.48 12.43 13.05
C ALA A 24 -4.47 11.28 12.93
N THR A 25 -4.02 10.96 11.71
CA THR A 25 -2.99 9.93 11.47
C THR A 25 -1.61 10.42 11.94
N MET A 26 -1.26 11.69 11.68
CA MET A 26 0.01 12.28 12.12
C MET A 26 0.15 12.37 13.64
N ASP A 27 -0.96 12.52 14.36
CA ASP A 27 -0.98 12.53 15.83
C ASP A 27 -0.82 11.12 16.46
N MET A 28 -0.83 10.05 15.66
CA MET A 28 -0.71 8.69 16.18
C MET A 28 0.73 8.33 16.53
N GLU A 29 0.90 7.67 17.68
CA GLU A 29 2.22 7.24 18.14
C GLU A 29 2.89 6.27 17.17
N GLY A 30 4.11 6.62 16.75
CA GLY A 30 4.90 5.86 15.80
C GLY A 30 4.59 6.16 14.34
N VAL A 31 3.71 7.13 14.01
CA VAL A 31 3.60 7.67 12.66
C VAL A 31 4.70 8.72 12.45
N LEU A 32 5.53 8.53 11.41
CA LEU A 32 6.60 9.46 11.04
C LEU A 32 6.12 10.51 10.05
N LEU A 33 5.30 10.09 9.09
CA LEU A 33 4.73 10.95 8.05
C LEU A 33 3.44 10.35 7.50
N ALA A 34 2.50 11.20 7.10
CA ALA A 34 1.30 10.83 6.36
C ALA A 34 1.00 11.86 5.27
N GLY A 35 0.37 11.43 4.18
CA GLY A 35 0.03 12.34 3.09
C GLY A 35 -0.77 11.69 1.96
N VAL A 36 -1.00 12.46 0.89
CA VAL A 36 -1.64 12.02 -0.35
C VAL A 36 -0.56 11.76 -1.41
N PRO A 37 -0.54 10.59 -2.07
CA PRO A 37 0.44 10.31 -3.12
C PRO A 37 0.13 11.08 -4.42
N GLY A 38 1.17 11.50 -5.15
CA GLY A 38 1.04 12.11 -6.48
C GLY A 38 0.60 13.59 -6.48
N ALA A 39 -0.20 13.98 -7.49
CA ALA A 39 -0.65 15.36 -7.69
C ALA A 39 -1.78 15.81 -6.73
N GLY A 40 -2.25 14.93 -5.84
CA GLY A 40 -3.40 15.16 -4.96
C GLY A 40 -4.71 14.59 -5.54
N GLY A 41 -5.63 14.18 -4.65
CA GLY A 41 -6.92 13.59 -4.99
C GLY A 41 -7.51 12.71 -3.88
N PHE A 42 -8.81 12.36 -3.99
CA PHE A 42 -9.52 11.51 -3.03
C PHE A 42 -9.10 10.02 -3.05
N ASP A 43 -8.26 9.60 -3.99
CA ASP A 43 -8.09 8.17 -4.34
C ASP A 43 -7.22 7.38 -3.35
N ALA A 44 -6.25 8.02 -2.70
CA ALA A 44 -5.35 7.31 -1.79
C ALA A 44 -4.74 8.23 -0.73
N ILE A 45 -4.36 7.62 0.40
CA ILE A 45 -3.51 8.22 1.42
C ILE A 45 -2.42 7.21 1.81
N PHE A 46 -1.29 7.69 2.31
CA PHE A 46 -0.23 6.84 2.84
C PHE A 46 0.22 7.33 4.21
N ALA A 47 0.72 6.42 5.04
CA ALA A 47 1.37 6.72 6.30
C ALA A 47 2.60 5.82 6.46
N VAL A 48 3.72 6.40 6.90
CA VAL A 48 4.93 5.66 7.27
C VAL A 48 4.96 5.56 8.78
N THR A 49 5.09 4.33 9.27
CA THR A 49 5.10 4.02 10.70
C THR A 49 6.40 3.35 11.11
N LEU A 50 6.80 3.57 12.37
CA LEU A 50 7.96 2.94 13.00
C LEU A 50 7.49 1.74 13.83
N GLY A 51 8.19 0.61 13.68
CA GLY A 51 7.89 -0.61 14.43
C GLY A 51 6.49 -1.19 14.14
N ASP A 52 5.80 -1.63 15.18
CA ASP A 52 4.51 -2.33 15.08
C ASP A 52 3.28 -1.38 15.11
N SER A 53 3.51 -0.06 15.00
CA SER A 53 2.46 0.97 15.03
C SER A 53 1.48 0.93 13.83
N SER A 54 1.80 0.16 12.78
CA SER A 54 0.95 -0.02 11.60
C SER A 54 -0.45 -0.56 11.93
N SER A 55 -0.56 -1.38 12.99
CA SER A 55 -1.83 -1.98 13.42
C SER A 55 -2.83 -0.95 13.96
N ASN A 56 -2.34 0.08 14.66
CA ASN A 56 -3.18 1.14 15.20
C ASN A 56 -3.71 2.03 14.08
N VAL A 57 -2.84 2.42 13.14
CA VAL A 57 -3.23 3.20 11.95
C VAL A 57 -4.26 2.45 11.13
N THR A 58 -4.05 1.15 10.89
CA THR A 58 -5.01 0.30 10.16
C THR A 58 -6.39 0.27 10.81
N LYS A 59 -6.46 0.16 12.15
CA LYS A 59 -7.73 0.19 12.90
C LYS A 59 -8.42 1.55 12.80
N ALA A 60 -7.66 2.64 12.91
CA ALA A 60 -8.20 4.00 12.79
C ALA A 60 -8.78 4.24 11.39
N TRP A 61 -8.06 3.84 10.34
CA TRP A 61 -8.52 3.95 8.95
C TRP A 61 -9.74 3.07 8.67
N SER A 62 -9.76 1.83 9.17
CA SER A 62 -10.91 0.93 9.01
C SER A 62 -12.20 1.51 9.63
N SER A 63 -12.09 2.24 10.73
CA SER A 63 -13.23 2.91 11.38
C SER A 63 -13.79 4.08 10.56
N LEU A 64 -13.02 4.56 9.57
CA LEU A 64 -13.36 5.66 8.67
C LEU A 64 -13.62 5.16 7.24
N ASN A 65 -13.92 3.87 7.06
CA ASN A 65 -14.15 3.22 5.77
C ASN A 65 -12.96 3.29 4.80
N VAL A 66 -11.73 3.47 5.31
CA VAL A 66 -10.50 3.47 4.52
C VAL A 66 -9.83 2.10 4.64
N LEU A 67 -9.63 1.44 3.50
CA LEU A 67 -8.93 0.16 3.44
C LEU A 67 -7.41 0.41 3.43
N ALA A 68 -6.71 -0.04 4.48
CA ALA A 68 -5.26 0.00 4.50
C ALA A 68 -4.69 -1.20 3.72
N LEU A 69 -3.90 -0.95 2.69
CA LEU A 69 -3.03 -1.94 2.08
C LEU A 69 -1.67 -1.86 2.76
N LEU A 70 -1.34 -2.86 3.59
CA LEU A 70 -0.03 -2.93 4.24
C LEU A 70 1.03 -3.29 3.20
N VAL A 71 1.80 -2.31 2.75
CA VAL A 71 2.93 -2.51 1.83
C VAL A 71 4.21 -2.43 2.66
N ARG A 72 5.03 -3.49 2.61
CA ARG A 72 6.42 -3.42 3.06
C ARG A 72 7.27 -2.96 1.88
N GLU A 73 8.31 -2.19 2.16
CA GLU A 73 9.29 -1.84 1.15
C GLU A 73 9.86 -3.12 0.51
N ASP A 74 9.78 -3.18 -0.82
CA ASP A 74 10.39 -4.23 -1.62
C ASP A 74 11.52 -3.58 -2.44
N PRO A 75 12.79 -3.95 -2.20
CA PRO A 75 13.91 -3.38 -2.95
C PRO A 75 13.98 -3.90 -4.39
N HIS A 76 13.15 -4.87 -4.77
CA HIS A 76 13.10 -5.40 -6.12
C HIS A 76 12.17 -4.55 -7.00
N GLY A 77 12.73 -3.98 -8.06
CA GLY A 77 11.95 -3.36 -9.12
C GLY A 77 11.31 -4.39 -10.06
N VAL A 78 11.01 -3.98 -11.28
CA VAL A 78 10.49 -4.89 -12.32
C VAL A 78 11.47 -6.03 -12.53
N SER A 79 11.01 -7.25 -12.26
CA SER A 79 11.75 -8.48 -12.49
C SER A 79 11.04 -9.29 -13.57
N LEU A 80 11.82 -9.86 -14.49
CA LEU A 80 11.30 -10.82 -15.46
C LEU A 80 11.18 -12.16 -14.74
N GLU A 81 9.97 -12.72 -14.64
CA GLU A 81 9.79 -14.09 -14.15
C GLU A 81 10.39 -15.06 -15.18
N SER A 82 11.39 -15.83 -14.73
CA SER A 82 11.97 -16.93 -15.50
C SER A 82 11.04 -18.14 -15.44
N GLY A 83 9.90 -18.05 -16.11
CA GLY A 83 8.95 -19.16 -16.26
C GLY A 83 7.73 -19.07 -15.35
N ASP A 84 6.66 -19.75 -15.76
CA ASP A 84 5.42 -19.89 -14.99
C ASP A 84 5.67 -20.86 -13.83
N PRO A 85 5.53 -20.45 -12.54
CA PRO A 85 5.70 -21.34 -11.40
C PRO A 85 4.74 -22.55 -11.43
N ARG A 86 3.63 -22.46 -12.18
CA ARG A 86 2.71 -23.58 -12.39
C ARG A 86 3.22 -24.63 -13.38
N ALA A 87 4.20 -24.29 -14.23
CA ALA A 87 4.79 -25.22 -15.17
C ALA A 87 5.91 -26.07 -14.53
N GLU A 88 6.62 -25.53 -13.53
CA GLU A 88 7.66 -26.29 -12.82
C GLU A 88 7.09 -27.42 -11.97
N GLU A 89 5.93 -27.22 -11.33
CA GLU A 89 5.27 -28.26 -10.52
C GLU A 89 4.86 -29.47 -11.37
N ILE A 90 4.38 -29.24 -12.60
CA ILE A 90 3.96 -30.31 -13.52
C ILE A 90 5.17 -31.14 -13.95
N THR A 91 6.31 -30.50 -14.21
CA THR A 91 7.51 -31.18 -14.73
C THR A 91 8.17 -32.07 -13.68
N SER A 92 8.12 -31.67 -12.40
CA SER A 92 8.58 -32.49 -11.26
C SER A 92 7.71 -33.73 -11.02
N GLY A 93 6.38 -33.58 -11.17
CA GLY A 93 5.44 -34.70 -11.02
C GLY A 93 5.60 -35.79 -12.10
N ILE A 94 5.94 -35.41 -13.34
CA ILE A 94 6.11 -36.36 -14.45
C ILE A 94 7.40 -37.20 -14.30
N SER A 95 8.44 -36.67 -13.65
CA SER A 95 9.67 -37.42 -13.36
C SER A 95 9.46 -38.62 -12.40
N SER A 96 8.36 -38.63 -11.64
CA SER A 96 8.08 -39.69 -10.65
C SER A 96 7.28 -40.87 -11.22
N VAL A 97 6.80 -40.79 -12.47
CA VAL A 97 6.09 -41.89 -13.14
C VAL A 97 7.09 -42.70 -13.96
N GLN A 98 7.92 -43.48 -13.27
CA GLN A 98 8.62 -44.60 -13.89
C GLN A 98 7.59 -45.67 -14.24
N ILE A 99 7.25 -45.80 -15.52
CA ILE A 99 6.49 -46.93 -16.04
C ILE A 99 7.39 -48.16 -15.96
N GLU A 100 7.19 -48.99 -14.94
CA GLU A 100 7.75 -50.34 -14.90
C GLU A 100 7.01 -51.18 -15.97
N GLN A 101 7.67 -51.48 -17.09
CA GLN A 101 7.22 -52.51 -18.02
C GLN A 101 8.00 -53.80 -17.73
N SER A 102 7.27 -54.84 -17.32
CA SER A 102 7.72 -56.24 -17.30
C SER A 102 7.18 -56.99 -18.51
#